data_AF-A0A9D9ZCS5-F1
#
_entry.id   AF-A0A9D9ZCS5-F1
#
_cell.length_a   1.000
_cell.length_b   1.000
_cell.length_c   1.000
_cell.angle_alpha   90.00
_cell.angle_beta   90.00
_cell.angle_gamma   90.00
#
_symmetry.space_group_name_H-M   'P 1'
#
loop_
_entity.id
_entity.type
_entity.pdbx_description
1 polymer ?
#
loop_
_entity_poly.entity_id
_entity_poly.type
_entity_poly.pdbx_seq_one_letter_code
_entity_poly.pdbx_strand_id
1 'polypeptide(L)'
;FFVGPTVKFTLPVIGLGVDAAALYDQRDGKVDDTSVKQQSINIPINLRYSIGLGSLVGIYFAAGPQFGFNVGDDSYDWTDANSYKNTFQMKKSNFSVNLGAGVTLLKHLEIGAAYNIVCGKTGEINVWNASKNAITNTTRSRYNSWQISAAYYF
;
A
#
# COMPACT_ATOMS: atom_id res chain seq x y z
N PHE A 1 1.94 12.30 -3.25
CA PHE A 1 2.84 11.51 -4.10
C PHE A 1 3.49 10.45 -3.23
N PHE A 2 3.95 9.34 -3.81
CA PHE A 2 4.67 8.31 -3.07
C PHE A 2 5.94 7.89 -3.79
N VAL A 3 6.95 7.46 -3.02
CA VAL A 3 8.25 7.02 -3.55
C VAL A 3 8.87 6.01 -2.62
N GLY A 4 9.56 5.02 -3.18
CA GLY A 4 10.30 4.06 -2.37
C GLY A 4 10.82 2.85 -3.13
N PRO A 5 11.75 2.10 -2.53
CA PRO A 5 12.25 0.87 -3.12
C PRO A 5 11.15 -0.19 -3.18
N THR A 6 11.15 -0.94 -4.28
CA THR A 6 10.28 -2.11 -4.46
C THR A 6 11.13 -3.29 -4.88
N VAL A 7 10.94 -4.41 -4.20
CA VAL A 7 11.57 -5.70 -4.56
C VAL A 7 10.48 -6.65 -5.04
N LYS A 8 10.76 -7.36 -6.13
CA LYS A 8 9.86 -8.36 -6.70
C LYS A 8 10.58 -9.69 -6.84
N PHE A 9 9.91 -10.77 -6.46
CA PHE A 9 10.36 -12.13 -6.64
C PHE A 9 9.32 -12.86 -7.49
N THR A 10 9.73 -13.45 -8.61
CA THR A 10 8.81 -14.17 -9.51
C THR A 10 9.29 -15.61 -9.68
N LEU A 11 8.38 -16.56 -9.51
CA LEU A 11 8.65 -17.97 -9.73
C LEU A 11 8.81 -18.25 -11.23
N PRO A 12 9.87 -18.97 -11.65
CA PRO A 12 10.21 -19.14 -13.07
C PRO A 12 9.13 -19.83 -13.93
N VAL A 13 8.30 -20.68 -13.32
CA VAL A 13 7.49 -21.67 -14.07
C VAL A 13 6.06 -21.20 -14.34
N ILE A 14 5.50 -20.34 -13.49
CA ILE A 14 4.06 -20.04 -13.50
C ILE A 14 3.73 -18.54 -13.47
N GLY A 15 4.73 -17.65 -13.56
CA GLY A 15 4.51 -16.19 -13.56
C GLY A 15 3.94 -15.62 -12.25
N LEU A 16 3.68 -16.48 -11.25
CA LEU A 16 3.33 -16.08 -9.89
C LEU A 16 4.57 -15.57 -9.16
N GLY A 17 4.39 -14.52 -8.38
CA GLY A 17 5.44 -13.88 -7.63
C GLY A 17 4.87 -13.14 -6.43
N VAL A 18 5.76 -12.55 -5.67
CA VAL A 18 5.44 -11.65 -4.57
C VAL A 18 6.26 -10.39 -4.78
N ASP A 19 5.65 -9.24 -4.59
CA ASP A 19 6.37 -7.97 -4.46
C ASP A 19 6.15 -7.38 -3.07
N ALA A 20 7.17 -6.67 -2.60
CA ALA A 20 7.13 -5.92 -1.36
C ALA A 20 7.79 -4.57 -1.60
N ALA A 21 7.19 -3.52 -1.08
CA ALA A 21 7.73 -2.17 -1.18
C ALA A 21 7.75 -1.48 0.18
N ALA A 22 8.61 -0.47 0.29
CA ALA A 22 8.58 0.48 1.40
C ALA A 22 8.38 1.87 0.81
N LEU A 23 7.15 2.37 0.82
CA LEU A 23 6.75 3.60 0.14
C LEU A 23 6.56 4.72 1.16
N TYR A 24 7.27 5.84 0.98
CA TYR A 24 6.95 7.09 1.65
C TYR A 24 5.83 7.77 0.86
N ASP A 25 4.66 7.99 1.47
CA ASP A 25 3.50 8.68 0.89
C ASP A 25 3.26 10.01 1.61
N GLN A 26 3.37 11.10 0.85
CA GLN A 26 3.03 12.45 1.30
C GLN A 26 1.79 12.93 0.54
N ARG A 27 0.76 13.32 1.29
CA ARG A 27 -0.48 13.90 0.75
C ARG A 27 -0.66 15.29 1.31
N ASP A 28 -0.82 16.26 0.42
CA ASP A 28 -1.11 17.64 0.79
C ASP A 28 -2.62 17.87 0.59
N GLY A 29 -3.33 18.26 1.66
CA GLY A 29 -4.73 18.62 1.64
C GLY A 29 -4.93 20.06 2.10
N LYS A 30 -5.83 20.80 1.46
CA LYS A 30 -6.25 22.12 1.93
C LYS A 30 -7.60 21.98 2.63
N VAL A 31 -7.67 22.39 3.89
CA VAL A 31 -8.92 22.51 4.64
C VAL A 31 -8.96 23.94 5.17
N ASP A 32 -9.94 24.73 4.72
CA ASP A 32 -10.20 26.12 5.16
C ASP A 32 -8.91 26.95 5.37
N ASP A 33 -8.18 27.21 4.29
CA ASP A 33 -6.91 27.96 4.22
C ASP A 33 -5.70 27.37 4.99
N THR A 34 -5.86 26.22 5.65
CA THR A 34 -4.75 25.52 6.31
C THR A 34 -4.26 24.37 5.45
N SER A 35 -2.96 24.37 5.12
CA SER A 35 -2.30 23.28 4.41
C SER A 35 -1.98 22.14 5.37
N VAL A 36 -2.79 21.09 5.35
CA VAL A 36 -2.55 19.86 6.12
C VAL A 36 -1.65 18.93 5.31
N LYS A 37 -0.45 18.65 5.83
CA LYS A 37 0.47 17.67 5.25
C LYS A 37 0.34 16.35 5.99
N GLN A 38 -0.08 15.31 5.30
CA GLN A 38 -0.15 13.96 5.83
C GLN A 38 1.00 13.14 5.27
N GLN A 39 1.88 12.64 6.14
CA GLN A 39 3.03 11.82 5.76
C GLN A 39 2.88 10.42 6.35
N SER A 40 3.13 9.40 5.55
CA SER A 40 3.00 8.00 5.98
C SER A 40 4.02 7.09 5.31
N ILE A 41 4.45 6.05 6.02
CA ILE A 41 5.23 4.96 5.46
C ILE A 41 4.28 3.80 5.20
N ASN A 42 4.15 3.41 3.95
CA ASN A 42 3.28 2.34 3.48
C ASN A 42 4.12 1.14 3.03
N ILE A 43 3.83 -0.02 3.61
CA ILE A 43 4.48 -1.29 3.28
C ILE A 43 3.44 -2.21 2.64
N PRO A 44 3.25 -2.16 1.30
CA PRO A 44 2.46 -3.13 0.57
C PRO A 44 3.25 -4.43 0.39
N ILE A 45 2.54 -5.55 0.55
CA ILE A 45 3.03 -6.90 0.23
C ILE A 45 1.99 -7.49 -0.71
N ASN A 46 2.30 -7.60 -2.00
CA ASN A 46 1.34 -8.08 -2.99
C ASN A 46 1.72 -9.45 -3.52
N LEU A 47 0.72 -10.33 -3.64
CA LEU A 47 0.79 -11.46 -4.54
C LEU A 47 0.67 -10.93 -5.97
N ARG A 48 1.63 -11.28 -6.81
CA ARG A 48 1.73 -10.80 -8.20
C ARG A 48 1.56 -11.97 -9.17
N TYR A 49 0.79 -11.78 -10.22
CA TYR A 49 0.69 -12.69 -11.35
C TYR A 49 1.08 -11.96 -12.62
N SER A 50 2.15 -12.41 -13.27
CA SER A 50 2.72 -11.76 -14.47
C SER A 50 2.59 -12.68 -15.67
N ILE A 51 2.07 -12.13 -16.77
CA ILE A 51 1.92 -12.79 -18.06
C ILE A 51 2.85 -12.07 -19.05
N GLY A 52 3.89 -12.75 -19.52
CA GLY A 52 4.76 -12.23 -20.57
C GLY A 52 4.07 -12.29 -21.93
N LEU A 53 3.90 -11.14 -22.59
CA LEU A 53 3.40 -10.99 -23.95
C LEU A 53 4.59 -10.79 -24.91
N GLY A 54 5.47 -11.80 -24.98
CA GLY A 54 6.69 -11.76 -25.78
C GLY A 54 7.92 -11.26 -25.01
N SER A 55 8.93 -10.78 -25.73
CA SER A 55 10.22 -10.35 -25.15
C SER A 55 10.21 -8.94 -24.59
N LEU A 56 9.25 -8.09 -25.00
CA LEU A 56 9.25 -6.65 -24.73
C LEU A 56 8.09 -6.19 -23.85
N VAL A 57 6.97 -6.92 -23.81
CA VAL A 57 5.76 -6.48 -23.09
C VAL A 57 5.29 -7.60 -22.16
N GLY A 58 4.81 -7.24 -20.98
CA GLY A 58 4.10 -8.13 -20.07
C GLY A 58 2.95 -7.39 -19.40
N ILE A 59 1.95 -8.14 -18.94
CA ILE A 59 0.87 -7.63 -18.09
C ILE A 59 1.05 -8.26 -16.71
N TYR A 60 0.80 -7.51 -15.65
CA TYR A 60 0.77 -8.06 -14.31
C TYR A 60 -0.49 -7.63 -13.56
N PHE A 61 -0.94 -8.52 -12.69
CA PHE A 61 -1.97 -8.27 -11.69
C PHE A 61 -1.32 -8.43 -10.32
N ALA A 62 -1.67 -7.58 -9.37
CA ALA A 62 -1.13 -7.58 -8.02
C ALA A 62 -2.26 -7.44 -7.01
N ALA A 63 -2.25 -8.21 -5.94
CA ALA A 63 -3.23 -8.12 -4.87
C ALA A 63 -2.60 -8.47 -3.54
N GLY A 64 -2.79 -7.65 -2.52
CA GLY A 64 -2.31 -8.01 -1.19
C GLY A 64 -2.53 -6.97 -0.11
N PRO A 65 -2.15 -7.30 1.14
CA PRO A 65 -2.24 -6.37 2.25
C PRO A 65 -1.21 -5.24 2.13
N GLN A 66 -1.57 -4.08 2.65
CA GLN A 66 -0.70 -2.93 2.82
C GLN A 66 -0.86 -2.38 4.24
N PHE A 67 0.28 -2.19 4.89
CA PHE A 67 0.38 -1.67 6.24
C PHE A 67 0.92 -0.24 6.18
N GLY A 68 0.11 0.75 6.56
CA GLY A 68 0.51 2.15 6.62
C GLY A 68 0.79 2.61 8.04
N PHE A 69 1.90 3.31 8.25
CA PHE A 69 2.27 3.94 9.52
C PHE A 69 2.34 5.45 9.30
N ASN A 70 1.51 6.22 10.01
CA ASN A 70 1.55 7.68 9.92
C ASN A 70 2.82 8.21 10.61
N VAL A 71 3.59 9.04 9.90
CA VAL A 71 4.87 9.63 10.35
C VAL A 71 4.89 11.16 10.24
N GLY A 72 3.74 11.79 9.92
CA GLY A 72 3.62 13.25 9.89
C GLY A 72 3.41 13.84 11.29
N ASP A 73 3.81 15.11 11.45
CA ASP A 73 3.75 15.85 12.71
C ASP A 73 2.33 15.88 13.31
N ASP A 74 2.14 15.19 14.43
CA ASP A 74 1.31 15.67 15.52
C ASP A 74 2.30 16.22 16.55
N SER A 75 2.22 17.51 16.87
CA SER A 75 3.02 18.21 17.91
C SER A 75 3.63 17.26 18.96
N TYR A 76 4.96 17.12 18.92
CA TYR A 76 5.77 16.33 19.84
C TYR A 76 5.72 16.94 21.26
N ASP A 77 4.76 16.53 22.08
CA ASP A 77 4.89 16.63 23.54
C ASP A 77 5.60 15.39 24.07
N TRP A 78 6.82 15.61 24.55
CA TRP A 78 7.74 14.58 25.02
C TRP A 78 7.37 14.15 26.45
N THR A 79 6.30 13.36 26.58
CA THR A 79 5.93 12.74 27.86
C THR A 79 5.89 11.22 27.76
N ASP A 80 6.86 10.61 28.46
CA ASP A 80 6.96 9.22 28.92
C ASP A 80 7.38 8.10 27.95
N ALA A 81 8.65 7.68 28.08
CA ALA A 81 9.27 6.59 27.33
C ALA A 81 8.70 5.17 27.64
N ASN A 82 7.92 5.02 28.71
CA ASN A 82 7.41 3.71 29.16
C ASN A 82 6.01 3.35 28.62
N SER A 83 5.24 4.32 28.09
CA SER A 83 3.93 4.10 27.46
C SER A 83 4.02 3.93 25.93
N TYR A 84 5.16 4.28 25.33
CA TYR A 84 5.39 4.34 23.87
C TYR A 84 5.65 3.00 23.18
N LYS A 85 6.19 1.98 23.87
CA LYS A 85 6.66 0.76 23.17
C LYS A 85 5.54 -0.20 22.75
N ASN A 86 4.46 -0.32 23.52
CA ASN A 86 3.39 -1.29 23.24
C ASN A 86 2.13 -0.69 22.58
N THR A 87 1.86 0.61 22.77
CA THR A 87 0.60 1.22 22.34
C THR A 87 0.72 1.99 21.02
N PHE A 88 1.90 2.57 20.72
CA PHE A 88 2.13 3.37 19.51
C PHE A 88 2.27 2.52 18.24
N GLN A 89 2.73 1.27 18.35
CA GLN A 89 3.03 0.41 17.19
C GLN A 89 1.79 -0.31 16.60
N MET A 90 0.74 -0.58 17.39
CA MET A 90 -0.47 -1.28 16.89
C MET A 90 -1.69 -0.36 16.66
N LYS A 91 -1.83 0.79 17.36
CA LYS A 91 -3.02 1.67 17.25
C LYS A 91 -2.97 2.69 16.10
N LYS A 92 -1.79 2.99 15.53
CA LYS A 92 -1.62 3.91 14.39
C LYS A 92 -1.38 3.21 13.04
N SER A 93 -1.46 1.87 13.02
CA SER A 93 -1.32 1.09 11.77
C SER A 93 -2.63 1.12 10.99
N ASN A 94 -2.57 1.63 9.76
CA ASN A 94 -3.65 1.59 8.79
C ASN A 94 -3.52 0.31 7.98
N PHE A 95 -4.47 -0.61 8.16
CA PHE A 95 -4.54 -1.81 7.32
C PHE A 95 -5.38 -1.52 6.07
N SER A 96 -4.82 -1.82 4.91
CA SER A 96 -5.47 -1.68 3.61
C SER A 96 -5.20 -2.89 2.73
N VAL A 97 -6.04 -3.10 1.73
CA VAL A 97 -5.86 -4.11 0.69
C VAL A 97 -5.62 -3.37 -0.60
N ASN A 98 -4.52 -3.70 -1.27
CA ASN A 98 -4.14 -3.13 -2.55
C ASN A 98 -4.50 -4.11 -3.67
N LEU A 99 -5.15 -3.62 -4.72
CA LEU A 99 -5.50 -4.36 -5.92
C LEU A 99 -5.00 -3.58 -7.14
N GLY A 100 -3.97 -4.07 -7.81
CA GLY A 100 -3.34 -3.39 -8.94
C GLY A 100 -3.29 -4.23 -10.20
N ALA A 101 -3.21 -3.53 -11.32
CA ALA A 101 -2.86 -4.10 -12.61
C ALA A 101 -1.94 -3.14 -13.35
N GLY A 102 -1.05 -3.67 -14.17
CA GLY A 102 -0.12 -2.85 -14.92
C GLY A 102 0.55 -3.59 -16.06
N VAL A 103 1.42 -2.87 -16.75
CA VAL A 103 2.19 -3.37 -17.87
C VAL A 103 3.69 -3.23 -17.57
N THR A 104 4.44 -4.24 -17.97
CA THR A 104 5.90 -4.24 -17.96
C THR A 104 6.38 -4.03 -19.40
N LEU A 105 7.17 -3.00 -19.63
CA LEU A 105 7.79 -2.60 -20.89
C LEU A 105 9.30 -2.85 -20.81
N LEU A 106 9.86 -3.48 -21.84
CA LEU A 106 11.28 -3.80 -21.98
C LEU A 106 11.88 -4.53 -20.77
N LYS A 107 11.06 -5.25 -19.99
CA LYS A 107 11.42 -5.94 -18.71
C LYS A 107 11.86 -5.03 -17.56
N HIS A 108 12.22 -3.78 -17.83
CA HIS A 108 12.74 -2.82 -16.86
C HIS A 108 11.69 -1.83 -16.38
N LEU A 109 10.86 -1.31 -17.28
CA LEU A 109 9.89 -0.26 -16.94
C LEU A 109 8.53 -0.89 -16.62
N GLU A 110 7.94 -0.57 -15.48
CA GLU A 110 6.59 -0.98 -15.11
C GLU A 110 5.71 0.24 -14.88
N ILE A 111 4.53 0.22 -15.47
CA ILE A 111 3.52 1.26 -15.30
C ILE A 111 2.25 0.56 -14.84
N GLY A 112 1.69 1.01 -13.71
CA GLY A 112 0.54 0.36 -13.10
C GLY A 112 -0.43 1.34 -12.48
N ALA A 113 -1.68 0.88 -12.37
CA ALA A 113 -2.70 1.49 -11.56
C ALA A 113 -3.09 0.51 -10.44
N ALA A 114 -3.19 1.04 -9.23
CA ALA A 114 -3.50 0.26 -8.05
C ALA A 114 -4.62 0.92 -7.26
N TYR A 115 -5.60 0.13 -6.86
CA TYR A 115 -6.75 0.53 -6.07
C TYR A 115 -6.54 0.09 -4.63
N ASN A 116 -6.36 1.07 -3.75
CA ASN A 116 -6.19 0.81 -2.33
C ASN A 116 -7.54 0.92 -1.61
N ILE A 117 -7.96 -0.19 -1.00
CA ILE A 117 -9.16 -0.33 -0.17
C ILE A 117 -8.73 -0.27 1.30
N VAL A 118 -9.11 0.77 2.02
CA VAL A 118 -8.77 0.92 3.43
C VAL A 118 -9.67 0.02 4.30
N CYS A 119 -9.09 -1.01 4.91
CA CYS A 119 -9.83 -2.03 5.68
C CYS A 119 -10.04 -1.65 7.16
N GLY A 120 -9.39 -0.61 7.70
CA GLY A 120 -9.68 -0.01 9.01
C GLY A 120 -8.54 -0.12 10.03
N LYS A 121 -8.75 0.36 11.27
CA LYS A 121 -7.77 0.30 12.37
C LYS A 121 -7.57 -1.14 12.87
N THR A 122 -6.31 -1.56 13.01
CA THR A 122 -5.84 -2.92 13.40
C THR A 122 -6.27 -3.40 14.81
N GLY A 123 -7.00 -2.60 15.57
CA GLY A 123 -7.31 -2.88 16.99
C GLY A 123 -8.47 -3.86 17.27
N GLU A 124 -9.33 -4.19 16.30
CA GLU A 124 -10.53 -5.02 16.55
C GLU A 124 -10.82 -6.08 15.47
N ILE A 125 -9.98 -6.22 14.44
CA ILE A 125 -10.36 -6.99 13.25
C ILE A 125 -9.35 -8.11 12.98
N ASN A 126 -9.76 -9.34 13.32
CA ASN A 126 -9.14 -10.57 12.85
C ASN A 126 -8.94 -10.52 11.33
N VAL A 127 -7.75 -10.85 10.85
CA VAL A 127 -7.37 -10.85 9.42
C VAL A 127 -8.38 -11.61 8.54
N TRP A 128 -8.98 -12.67 9.09
CA TRP A 128 -10.03 -13.47 8.45
C TRP A 128 -11.39 -12.76 8.33
N ASN A 129 -11.71 -11.86 9.27
CA ASN A 129 -12.92 -11.05 9.22
C ASN A 129 -12.73 -9.81 8.33
N ALA A 130 -11.50 -9.31 8.18
CA ALA A 130 -11.20 -8.21 7.27
C ALA A 130 -11.38 -8.62 5.80
N SER A 131 -10.89 -9.80 5.41
CA SER A 131 -11.08 -10.34 4.06
C SER A 131 -12.56 -10.60 3.75
N LYS A 132 -13.31 -11.15 4.71
CA LYS A 132 -14.75 -11.42 4.56
C LYS A 132 -15.57 -10.13 4.46
N ASN A 133 -15.26 -9.11 5.27
CA ASN A 133 -15.95 -7.82 5.23
C ASN A 133 -15.60 -6.96 4.00
N ALA A 134 -14.43 -7.15 3.40
CA ALA A 134 -14.08 -6.51 2.13
C ALA A 134 -14.94 -7.03 0.97
N ILE A 135 -15.45 -8.26 1.06
CA ILE A 135 -16.29 -8.89 0.05
C ILE A 135 -17.80 -8.60 0.28
N THR A 136 -18.24 -8.39 1.53
CA THR A 136 -19.68 -8.33 1.86
C THR A 136 -20.28 -6.94 2.13
N ASN A 137 -19.49 -5.88 2.36
CA ASN A 137 -20.05 -4.59 2.81
C ASN A 137 -19.78 -3.40 1.87
N THR A 138 -20.63 -3.28 0.84
CA THR A 138 -20.68 -2.20 -0.19
C THR A 138 -21.22 -0.84 0.33
N THR A 139 -21.20 -0.55 1.65
CA THR A 139 -21.91 0.63 2.20
C THR A 139 -21.20 1.40 3.33
N ARG A 140 -19.87 1.35 3.43
CA ARG A 140 -19.13 2.36 4.22
C ARG A 140 -18.31 3.22 3.28
N SER A 141 -18.55 4.53 3.30
CA SER A 141 -17.72 5.57 2.71
C SER A 141 -16.28 5.37 3.21
N ARG A 142 -15.48 4.63 2.44
CA ARG A 142 -14.08 4.35 2.72
C ARG A 142 -13.28 5.16 1.72
N TYR A 143 -12.24 5.83 2.21
CA TYR A 143 -11.26 6.56 1.41
C TYR A 143 -10.52 5.60 0.48
N ASN A 144 -11.19 5.18 -0.58
CA ASN A 144 -10.60 4.38 -1.64
C ASN A 144 -9.77 5.33 -2.50
N SER A 145 -8.51 4.98 -2.74
CA SER A 145 -7.61 5.83 -3.53
C SER A 145 -7.03 5.04 -4.70
N TRP A 146 -7.15 5.65 -5.88
CA TRP A 146 -6.40 5.24 -7.05
C TRP A 146 -4.97 5.74 -6.92
N GLN A 147 -4.02 4.83 -7.08
CA GLN A 147 -2.60 5.11 -7.11
C GLN A 147 -2.08 4.77 -8.49
N ILE A 148 -1.38 5.71 -9.11
CA ILE A 148 -0.69 5.49 -10.38
C ILE A 148 0.79 5.42 -10.04
N SER A 149 1.45 4.35 -10.46
CA SER A 149 2.88 4.13 -10.21
C SER A 149 3.64 3.91 -11.51
N ALA A 150 4.89 4.38 -11.50
CA ALA A 150 5.91 3.99 -12.46
C ALA A 150 7.10 3.46 -11.67
N ALA A 151 7.59 2.29 -12.05
CA ALA A 151 8.75 1.64 -11.42
C ALA A 151 9.77 1.27 -12.48
N TYR A 152 11.05 1.43 -12.15
CA TYR A 152 12.16 0.99 -12.99
C TYR A 152 12.96 -0.08 -12.23
N TYR A 153 13.03 -1.27 -12.80
CA TYR A 153 13.75 -2.41 -12.25
C TYR A 153 15.07 -2.59 -12.99
N PHE A 154 16.14 -2.82 -12.21
CA PHE A 154 17.49 -3.10 -12.70
C PHE A 154 17.69 -4.59 -12.93
#